data_AF-A0A927DBK1-F1
#
_entry.id   AF-A0A927DBK1-F1
#
_cell.length_a   1.000
_cell.length_b   1.000
_cell.length_c   1.000
_cell.angle_alpha   90.00
_cell.angle_beta   90.00
_cell.angle_gamma   90.00
#
_symmetry.space_group_name_H-M   'P 1'
#
loop_
_entity.id
_entity.type
_entity.pdbx_description
1 polymer ?
#
loop_
_entity_poly.entity_id
_entity_poly.type
_entity_poly.pdbx_seq_one_letter_code
_entity_poly.pdbx_strand_id
1 'polypeptide(L)' 'MTSPLKFYDIVDEYETEAAAPVKDEERDALARYFQLLIARLTNNEEIDEEAQREMAREAAINEDRIDDIANFLNQWGNE' A
#
# COMPACT_ATOMS: atom_id res chain seq x y z
N MET A 1 -13.61 -10.78 -0.08
CA MET A 1 -13.06 -11.20 1.23
C MET A 1 -11.97 -10.20 1.61
N THR A 2 -12.19 -9.39 2.65
CA THR A 2 -11.28 -8.32 3.13
C THR A 2 -10.67 -8.71 4.48
N SER A 3 -10.19 -9.95 4.62
CA SER A 3 -9.61 -10.39 5.89
C SER A 3 -8.28 -9.65 6.15
N PRO A 4 -8.06 -9.08 7.35
CA PRO A 4 -6.87 -8.29 7.67
C PRO A 4 -5.53 -8.98 7.39
N LEU A 5 -5.49 -10.31 7.54
CA LEU A 5 -4.29 -11.13 7.30
C LEU A 5 -3.74 -10.98 5.88
N LYS A 6 -4.62 -10.84 4.88
CA LYS A 6 -4.21 -10.67 3.48
C LYS A 6 -3.34 -9.43 3.28
N PHE A 7 -3.57 -8.36 4.03
CA PHE A 7 -2.81 -7.12 3.85
C PHE A 7 -1.44 -7.18 4.49
N TYR A 8 -1.26 -7.97 5.55
CA TYR A 8 0.06 -8.24 6.11
C TYR A 8 0.91 -9.11 5.18
N ASP A 9 0.30 -10.07 4.47
CA ASP A 9 1.01 -10.83 3.43
C ASP A 9 1.56 -9.89 2.33
N ILE A 10 0.79 -8.87 1.92
CA ILE A 10 1.25 -7.86 0.95
C ILE A 10 2.36 -6.98 1.54
N VAL A 11 2.29 -6.64 2.84
CA VAL A 11 3.37 -5.90 3.51
C VAL A 11 4.66 -6.74 3.56
N ASP A 12 4.55 -8.05 3.82
CA ASP A 12 5.69 -8.97 3.79
C ASP A 12 6.33 -9.02 2.39
N GLU A 13 5.52 -9.12 1.33
CA GLU A 13 6.01 -9.07 -0.05
C GLU A 13 6.68 -7.72 -0.35
N TYR A 14 5.99 -6.62 -0.07
CA TYR A 14 6.51 -5.27 -0.27
C TYR A 14 7.82 -5.03 0.49
N GLU A 15 7.96 -5.51 1.73
CA GLU A 15 9.19 -5.37 2.51
C GLU A 15 10.41 -5.96 1.81
N THR A 16 10.24 -7.06 1.05
CA THR A 16 11.34 -7.70 0.32
C THR A 16 11.78 -6.91 -0.92
N GLU A 17 10.92 -6.05 -1.46
CA GLU A 17 11.15 -5.29 -2.69
C GLU A 17 11.33 -3.78 -2.46
N ALA A 18 10.93 -3.28 -1.28
CA ALA A 18 10.94 -1.87 -0.93
C ALA A 18 12.34 -1.25 -1.07
N ALA A 19 12.40 -0.04 -1.62
CA ALA A 19 13.65 0.67 -1.82
C ALA A 19 14.38 1.01 -0.50
N ALA A 20 13.61 1.13 0.60
CA ALA A 20 14.15 1.33 1.94
C ALA A 20 13.48 0.36 2.93
N PRO A 21 14.23 -0.15 3.94
CA PRO A 21 13.70 -1.10 4.91
C PRO A 21 12.38 -0.63 5.54
N VAL A 22 11.43 -1.54 5.67
CA VAL A 22 10.18 -1.33 6.40
C VAL A 22 10.44 -1.60 7.88
N LYS A 23 10.11 -0.66 8.76
CA LYS A 23 10.20 -0.87 10.20
C LYS A 23 8.95 -1.58 10.72
N ASP A 24 9.08 -2.31 11.82
CA ASP A 24 7.93 -2.95 12.48
C ASP A 24 6.79 -1.98 12.79
N GLU A 25 7.12 -0.75 13.19
CA GLU A 25 6.16 0.31 13.49
C GLU A 25 5.39 0.83 12.26
N GLU A 26 5.94 0.64 11.05
CA GLU A 26 5.31 1.03 9.79
C GLU A 26 4.36 -0.04 9.24
N ARG A 27 4.45 -1.29 9.72
CA ARG A 27 3.73 -2.44 9.13
C ARG A 27 2.21 -2.29 9.20
N ASP A 28 1.68 -1.87 10.35
CA ASP A 28 0.24 -1.66 10.54
C ASP A 28 -0.28 -0.53 9.63
N ALA A 29 0.50 0.54 9.49
CA ALA A 29 0.21 1.68 8.63
C ALA A 29 0.21 1.27 7.15
N LEU A 30 1.21 0.50 6.72
CA LEU A 30 1.29 -0.03 5.37
C LEU A 30 0.15 -1.01 5.06
N ALA A 31 -0.18 -1.91 5.98
CA ALA A 31 -1.30 -2.85 5.81
C ALA A 31 -2.62 -2.09 5.62
N ARG A 32 -2.84 -1.01 6.39
CA ARG A 32 -3.99 -0.12 6.22
C ARG A 32 -3.97 0.60 4.87
N TYR A 33 -2.80 1.09 4.45
CA TYR A 33 -2.66 1.77 3.16
C TYR A 33 -2.99 0.83 1.99
N PHE A 34 -2.45 -0.39 1.99
CA PHE A 34 -2.79 -1.42 1.00
C PHE A 34 -4.27 -1.78 1.02
N GLN A 35 -4.89 -1.85 2.21
CA GLN A 35 -6.33 -2.06 2.33
C GLN A 35 -7.13 -0.96 1.61
N LEU A 36 -6.77 0.31 1.80
CA LEU A 36 -7.44 1.45 1.16
C LEU A 36 -7.25 1.42 -0.37
N LEU A 37 -6.02 1.18 -0.84
CA LEU A 37 -5.70 1.08 -2.26
C LEU A 37 -6.46 -0.05 -2.95
N ILE A 38 -6.40 -1.26 -2.41
CA ILE A 38 -7.08 -2.43 -2.98
C ILE A 38 -8.60 -2.25 -2.97
N ALA A 39 -9.16 -1.60 -1.94
CA ALA A 39 -10.58 -1.28 -1.90
C ALA A 39 -10.98 -0.37 -3.08
N ARG A 40 -10.23 0.72 -3.33
CA ARG A 40 -10.48 1.63 -4.45
C ARG A 40 -10.31 0.94 -5.81
N LEU A 41 -9.26 0.15 -5.98
CA LEU A 41 -9.04 -0.64 -7.20
C LEU A 41 -10.20 -1.61 -7.46
N THR A 42 -10.67 -2.30 -6.42
CA THR A 42 -11.80 -3.25 -6.53
C THR A 42 -13.12 -2.54 -6.86
N ASN A 43 -13.28 -1.28 -6.44
CA ASN A 43 -14.45 -0.46 -6.73
C ASN A 43 -14.35 0.31 -8.07
N ASN A 44 -13.27 0.13 -8.83
CA ASN A 44 -12.97 0.92 -10.04
C ASN A 44 -12.94 2.44 -9.78
N GLU A 45 -12.53 2.85 -8.56
CA GLU A 45 -12.34 4.26 -8.23
C GLU A 45 -11.04 4.78 -8.83
N GLU A 46 -11.04 6.04 -9.27
CA GLU A 46 -9.83 6.72 -9.74
C GLU A 46 -8.85 6.87 -8.58
N ILE A 47 -7.58 6.57 -8.83
CA ILE A 47 -6.49 6.72 -7.87
C ILE A 47 -5.48 7.67 -8.50
N ASP A 48 -5.77 8.96 -8.34
CA ASP A 48 -4.84 10.03 -8.68
C ASP A 48 -3.86 10.29 -7.53
N GLU A 49 -2.92 11.20 -7.77
CA GLU A 49 -1.88 11.56 -6.80
C GLU A 49 -2.47 12.16 -5.51
N GLU A 50 -3.57 12.92 -5.61
CA GLU A 50 -4.24 13.51 -4.44
C GLU A 50 -4.88 12.41 -3.58
N ALA A 51 -5.61 11.49 -4.20
CA ALA A 51 -6.23 10.34 -3.55
C ALA A 51 -5.18 9.46 -2.85
N GLN A 52 -4.01 9.25 -3.46
CA GLN A 52 -2.90 8.52 -2.86
C GLN A 52 -2.34 9.23 -1.62
N ARG A 53 -2.14 10.55 -1.68
CA ARG A 53 -1.69 11.34 -0.52
C ARG A 53 -2.71 11.35 0.61
N GLU A 54 -3.99 11.45 0.29
CA GLU A 54 -5.06 11.38 1.31
C GLU A 54 -5.05 10.03 2.03
N MET A 55 -4.94 8.92 1.29
CA MET A 55 -4.81 7.59 1.89
C MET A 55 -3.54 7.46 2.72
N ALA A 56 -2.43 8.05 2.27
CA ALA A 56 -1.17 7.99 2.98
C ALA A 56 -1.29 8.68 4.35
N ARG A 57 -1.94 9.85 4.38
CA ARG A 57 -2.26 10.57 5.62
C ARG A 57 -3.24 9.80 6.51
N GLU A 58 -4.27 9.19 5.91
CA GLU A 58 -5.25 8.39 6.67
C GLU A 58 -4.60 7.16 7.32
N ALA A 59 -3.68 6.52 6.60
CA ALA A 59 -2.94 5.35 7.06
C ALA A 59 -1.74 5.71 7.94
N ALA A 60 -1.36 6.99 8.02
CA ALA A 60 -0.16 7.49 8.68
C ALA A 60 1.16 6.90 8.13
N ILE A 61 1.22 6.67 6.82
CA ILE A 61 2.48 6.32 6.13
C ILE A 61 3.20 7.57 5.63
N ASN A 62 4.52 7.50 5.48
CA ASN A 62 5.30 8.57 4.87
C ASN A 62 4.92 8.71 3.39
N GLU A 63 4.66 9.95 2.92
CA GLU A 63 4.37 10.24 1.51
C GLU A 63 5.51 9.77 0.57
N ASP A 64 6.76 9.69 1.06
CA ASP A 64 7.89 9.14 0.30
C ASP A 64 7.72 7.66 -0.08
N ARG A 65 6.81 6.92 0.58
CA ARG A 65 6.50 5.53 0.25
C ARG A 65 5.52 5.40 -0.91
N ILE A 66 4.80 6.46 -1.28
CA ILE A 66 3.71 6.39 -2.27
C ILE A 66 4.25 5.94 -3.63
N ASP A 67 5.33 6.56 -4.12
CA ASP A 67 5.92 6.22 -5.41
C ASP A 67 6.49 4.79 -5.43
N ASP A 68 7.13 4.38 -4.33
CA ASP A 68 7.69 3.02 -4.17
C ASP A 68 6.58 1.96 -4.19
N ILE A 69 5.50 2.20 -3.45
CA ILE A 69 4.32 1.33 -3.40
C ILE A 69 3.60 1.28 -4.76
N ALA A 70 3.51 2.42 -5.46
CA ALA A 70 2.93 2.46 -6.80
C ALA A 70 3.73 1.61 -7.80
N ASN A 71 5.06 1.66 -7.73
CA ASN A 71 5.93 0.82 -8.56
C ASN A 71 5.75 -0.67 -8.21
N PHE A 72 5.76 -1.02 -6.93
CA PHE A 72 5.51 -2.38 -6.45
C PHE A 72 4.17 -2.93 -6.96
N LEU A 73 3.07 -2.20 -6.80
CA LEU A 73 1.75 -2.64 -7.24
C LEU A 73 1.63 -2.79 -8.76
N ASN A 74 2.32 -1.95 -9.53
CA ASN A 74 2.39 -2.08 -10.98
C ASN A 74 3.12 -3.36 -11.41
N GLN A 75 4.10 -3.83 -10.64
CA GLN A 75 4.78 -5.10 -10.91
C GLN A 75 3.91 -6.28 -10.48
N TRP A 76 3.39 -6.23 -9.25
CA TRP A 76 2.52 -7.26 -8.67
C TRP A 76 1.26 -7.55 -9.51
N GLY A 77 0.64 -6.52 -10.08
CA GLY A 77 -0.54 -6.69 -10.95
C GLY A 77 -0.24 -7.26 -12.35
N ASN A 78 1.04 -7.37 -12.72
CA ASN A 78 1.49 -7.86 -14.03
C ASN A 78 2.15 -9.25 -13.96
N GLU A 79 2.23 -9.87 -12.78
CA GLU A 79 2.62 -11.28 -12.59
C GLU A 79 1.44 -12.24 -12.80
#